data_AF-A0A958PGP2-F1
#
_entry.id   AF-A0A958PGP2-F1
#
_cell.length_a   1.000
_cell.length_b   1.000
_cell.length_c   1.000
_cell.angle_alpha   90.00
_cell.angle_beta   90.00
_cell.angle_gamma   90.00
#
_symmetry.space_group_name_H-M   'P 1'
#
loop_
_entity.id
_entity.type
_entity.pdbx_description
1 polymer ?
#
loop_
_entity_poly.entity_id
_entity_poly.type
_entity_poly.pdbx_seq_one_letter_code
_entity_poly.pdbx_strand_id
1 'polypeptide(L)'
;HTIDFVPEYDEIHTDPNETGQQIITLHDGSHLILHPIDAQTHNVNDRFSAIEKLTTAREEHKVLTGLFYLNENKPNLMKSLELVETPLTQIQESDLRITQNQLDEIIQDFL
;
A
#
# COMPACT_ATOMS: atom_id res chain seq x y z
N HIS A 1 20.72 17.09 29.04
CA HIS A 1 20.37 15.89 28.27
C HIS A 1 19.68 14.93 29.19
N THR A 2 18.35 14.85 29.12
CA THR A 2 17.56 13.88 29.87
C THR A 2 17.58 12.59 29.06
N ILE A 3 17.96 11.48 29.69
CA ILE A 3 17.90 10.15 29.07
C ILE A 3 16.45 9.72 29.17
N ASP A 4 15.76 9.62 28.04
CA ASP A 4 14.45 8.98 27.96
C ASP A 4 14.66 7.47 28.14
N PHE A 5 14.37 6.97 29.33
CA PHE A 5 14.40 5.55 29.65
C PHE A 5 13.11 4.89 29.15
N VAL A 6 13.25 3.93 28.25
CA VAL A 6 12.14 3.08 27.79
C VAL A 6 12.26 1.73 28.51
N PRO A 7 11.33 1.38 29.42
CA PRO A 7 11.34 0.08 30.08
C PRO A 7 11.11 -1.07 29.10
N GLU A 8 11.74 -2.21 29.36
CA GLU A 8 11.53 -3.45 28.61
C GLU A 8 10.21 -4.11 29.07
N TYR A 9 9.39 -4.53 28.12
CA TYR A 9 8.15 -5.25 28.34
C TYR A 9 8.11 -6.50 27.46
N ASP A 10 7.40 -7.54 27.90
CA ASP A 10 7.18 -8.75 27.11
C ASP A 10 6.34 -8.45 25.86
N GLU A 11 6.56 -9.18 24.76
CA GLU A 11 5.75 -9.00 23.55
C GLU A 11 4.34 -9.57 23.75
N ILE A 12 3.31 -8.79 23.40
CA ILE A 12 1.93 -9.24 23.42
C ILE A 12 1.62 -9.90 22.07
N HIS A 13 1.46 -11.22 22.06
CA HIS A 13 1.05 -11.96 20.87
C HIS A 13 -0.47 -12.11 20.80
N THR A 14 -1.04 -11.91 19.61
CA THR A 14 -2.45 -12.21 19.32
C THR A 14 -2.57 -13.10 18.09
N ASP A 15 -3.62 -13.93 18.04
CA ASP A 15 -3.93 -14.69 16.85
C ASP A 15 -4.71 -13.81 15.86
N PRO A 16 -4.16 -13.49 14.68
CA PRO A 16 -4.85 -12.71 13.67
C PRO A 16 -6.03 -13.45 13.02
N ASN A 17 -6.16 -14.77 13.24
CA ASN A 17 -7.25 -15.58 12.70
C ASN A 17 -8.45 -15.70 13.64
N GLU A 18 -8.38 -15.12 14.85
CA GLU A 18 -9.49 -15.13 15.77
C GLU A 18 -10.66 -14.35 15.16
N THR A 19 -11.82 -15.02 15.09
CA THR A 19 -13.01 -14.42 14.47
C THR A 19 -13.68 -13.47 15.44
N GLY A 20 -13.99 -12.27 14.98
CA GLY A 20 -14.73 -11.28 15.75
C GLY A 20 -13.83 -10.30 16.50
N GLN A 21 -14.43 -9.54 17.42
CA GLN A 21 -13.74 -8.49 18.14
C GLN A 21 -12.86 -9.07 19.26
N GLN A 22 -11.60 -8.68 19.31
CA GLN A 22 -10.66 -9.05 20.37
C GLN A 22 -10.34 -7.85 21.25
N ILE A 23 -10.27 -8.07 22.56
CA ILE A 23 -9.86 -7.05 23.54
C ILE A 23 -8.47 -7.45 24.04
N ILE A 24 -7.48 -6.58 23.79
CA ILE A 24 -6.10 -6.76 24.21
C ILE A 24 -5.83 -5.82 25.37
N THR A 25 -5.30 -6.35 26.47
CA THR A 25 -4.83 -5.54 27.59
C THR A 25 -3.36 -5.21 27.39
N LEU A 26 -3.02 -3.92 27.37
CA LEU A 26 -1.64 -3.44 27.27
C LEU A 26 -0.96 -3.44 28.65
N HIS A 27 0.37 -3.29 28.66
CA HIS A 27 1.19 -3.29 29.88
C HIS A 27 0.82 -2.20 30.89
N ASP A 28 0.24 -1.09 30.44
CA ASP A 28 -0.24 0.01 31.27
C ASP A 28 -1.68 -0.20 31.80
N GLY A 29 -2.28 -1.36 31.49
CA GLY A 29 -3.65 -1.70 31.86
C GLY A 29 -4.72 -1.11 30.93
N SER A 30 -4.35 -0.35 29.91
CA SER A 30 -5.29 0.12 28.89
C SER A 30 -5.74 -1.03 27.98
N HIS A 31 -6.86 -0.82 27.27
CA HIS A 31 -7.43 -1.82 26.38
C HIS A 31 -7.39 -1.36 24.93
N LEU A 32 -6.92 -2.24 24.05
CA LEU A 32 -6.97 -2.08 22.61
C LEU A 32 -7.98 -3.07 22.03
N ILE A 33 -8.95 -2.55 21.28
CA ILE A 33 -10.00 -3.34 20.67
C ILE A 33 -9.63 -3.60 19.21
N LEU A 34 -9.22 -4.81 18.86
CA LEU A 34 -9.07 -5.22 17.47
C LEU A 34 -10.43 -5.64 16.91
N HIS A 35 -10.78 -5.10 15.75
CA HIS A 35 -12.02 -5.39 15.07
C HIS A 35 -11.74 -5.75 13.60
N PRO A 36 -11.76 -7.05 13.24
CA PRO A 36 -11.64 -7.47 11.86
C PRO A 36 -12.77 -6.90 11.01
N ILE A 37 -12.45 -6.39 9.83
CA ILE A 37 -13.46 -5.97 8.87
C ILE A 37 -14.24 -7.18 8.35
N ASP A 38 -15.55 -7.06 8.29
CA ASP A 38 -16.41 -8.12 7.76
C ASP A 38 -16.20 -8.27 6.24
N ALA A 39 -15.55 -9.36 5.85
CA ALA A 39 -15.26 -9.70 4.46
C ALA A 39 -16.51 -10.01 3.62
N GLN A 40 -17.64 -10.37 4.24
CA GLN A 40 -18.88 -10.68 3.50
C GLN A 40 -19.63 -9.43 3.09
N THR A 41 -19.55 -8.36 3.90
CA THR A 41 -20.34 -7.13 3.69
C THR A 41 -19.51 -5.96 3.21
N HIS A 42 -18.19 -6.01 3.33
CA HIS A 42 -17.33 -4.92 2.89
C HIS A 42 -16.98 -4.98 1.40
N ASN A 43 -17.39 -3.94 0.68
CA ASN A 43 -16.92 -3.70 -0.69
C ASN A 43 -15.56 -2.98 -0.68
N VAL A 44 -14.48 -3.72 -0.97
CA VAL A 44 -13.11 -3.19 -1.04
C VAL A 44 -12.87 -2.26 -2.24
N ASN A 45 -13.77 -2.22 -3.23
CA ASN A 45 -13.62 -1.34 -4.39
C ASN A 45 -14.19 0.07 -4.14
N ASP A 46 -14.83 0.31 -2.98
CA ASP A 46 -15.39 1.60 -2.60
C ASP A 46 -14.46 2.34 -1.61
N ARG A 47 -13.78 3.38 -2.14
CA ARG A 47 -12.86 4.21 -1.36
C ARG A 47 -13.56 4.96 -0.24
N PHE A 48 -14.78 5.44 -0.47
CA PHE A 48 -15.51 6.22 0.53
C PHE A 48 -15.98 5.34 1.67
N SER A 49 -16.50 4.15 1.36
CA SER A 49 -16.87 3.16 2.38
C SER A 49 -15.69 2.78 3.28
N ALA A 50 -14.50 2.62 2.71
CA ALA A 50 -13.28 2.33 3.49
C ALA A 50 -12.95 3.46 4.48
N ILE A 51 -12.99 4.72 4.02
CA ILE A 51 -12.70 5.90 4.85
C ILE A 51 -13.74 6.05 5.96
N GLU A 52 -15.02 5.89 5.63
CA GLU A 52 -16.12 5.95 6.58
C GLU A 52 -15.93 4.92 7.70
N LYS A 53 -15.72 3.64 7.35
CA LYS A 53 -15.49 2.57 8.33
C LYS A 53 -14.28 2.83 9.23
N LEU A 54 -13.17 3.31 8.66
CA LEU A 54 -11.98 3.67 9.44
C LEU A 54 -12.25 4.83 10.40
N THR A 55 -13.04 5.81 9.97
CA THR A 55 -13.40 6.97 10.79
C THR A 55 -14.33 6.56 11.93
N THR A 56 -15.37 5.79 11.64
CA THR A 56 -16.29 5.25 12.66
C THR A 56 -15.56 4.36 13.67
N ALA A 57 -14.69 3.45 13.21
CA ALA A 57 -13.92 2.61 14.12
C ALA A 57 -13.04 3.45 15.06
N ARG A 58 -12.43 4.52 14.55
CA ARG A 58 -11.64 5.46 15.36
C ARG A 58 -12.49 6.18 16.41
N GLU A 59 -13.68 6.63 16.05
CA GLU A 59 -14.63 7.26 16.99
C GLU A 59 -15.10 6.28 18.07
N GLU A 60 -15.20 5.00 17.74
CA GLU A 60 -15.57 3.91 18.66
C GLU A 60 -14.39 3.36 19.47
N HIS A 61 -13.19 3.94 19.37
CA HIS A 61 -11.95 3.42 19.99
C HIS A 61 -11.62 1.97 19.59
N LYS A 62 -11.97 1.59 18.35
CA LYS A 62 -11.65 0.30 17.75
C LYS A 62 -10.55 0.45 16.70
N VAL A 63 -9.68 -0.55 16.66
CA VAL A 63 -8.64 -0.69 15.65
C VAL A 63 -9.14 -1.69 14.61
N LEU A 64 -9.57 -1.17 13.47
CA LEU A 64 -10.04 -1.98 12.35
C LEU A 64 -8.86 -2.72 11.71
N THR A 65 -9.02 -3.99 11.35
CA THR A 65 -7.97 -4.80 10.69
C THR A 65 -8.49 -5.47 9.41
N GLY A 66 -7.58 -5.76 8.47
CA GLY A 66 -7.90 -6.44 7.20
C GLY A 66 -7.68 -5.57 5.96
N LEU A 67 -8.32 -5.95 4.84
CA LEU A 67 -8.26 -5.22 3.56
C LEU A 67 -9.38 -4.17 3.49
N PHE A 68 -9.00 -2.89 3.42
CA PHE A 68 -9.97 -1.78 3.41
C PHE A 68 -10.29 -1.27 2.01
N TYR A 69 -9.31 -1.22 1.11
CA TYR A 69 -9.52 -0.67 -0.23
C TYR A 69 -8.53 -1.27 -1.22
N LEU A 70 -9.04 -1.63 -2.40
CA LEU A 70 -8.27 -2.06 -3.55
C LEU A 70 -8.84 -1.42 -4.81
N ASN A 71 -7.96 -0.89 -5.67
CA ASN A 71 -8.32 -0.41 -7.00
C ASN A 71 -7.47 -1.11 -8.05
N GLU A 72 -8.01 -2.19 -8.60
CA GLU A 72 -7.35 -3.00 -9.62
C GLU A 72 -7.24 -2.29 -10.97
N ASN A 73 -8.06 -1.26 -11.20
CA ASN A 73 -8.09 -0.51 -12.45
C ASN A 73 -7.01 0.59 -12.51
N LYS A 74 -6.34 0.88 -11.40
CA LYS A 74 -5.32 1.93 -11.36
C LYS A 74 -4.04 1.43 -12.03
N PRO A 75 -3.50 2.12 -13.06
CA PRO A 75 -2.23 1.73 -13.64
C PRO A 75 -1.13 1.80 -12.58
N ASN A 76 -0.18 0.86 -12.66
CA ASN A 76 1.04 0.94 -11.88
C ASN A 76 1.91 2.12 -12.38
N LEU A 77 2.90 2.50 -11.57
CA LEU A 77 3.74 3.66 -11.88
C LEU A 77 4.45 3.56 -13.24
N MET A 78 4.90 2.36 -13.61
CA MET A 78 5.60 2.14 -14.89
C MET A 78 4.69 2.43 -16.08
N LYS A 79 3.45 1.92 -16.05
CA LYS A 79 2.43 2.23 -17.07
C LYS A 79 2.06 3.70 -17.08
N SER A 80 1.92 4.33 -15.92
CA SER A 80 1.58 5.76 -15.82
C SER A 80 2.66 6.69 -16.37
N LEU A 81 3.93 6.28 -16.30
CA LEU A 81 5.06 7.03 -16.83
C LEU A 81 5.42 6.62 -18.26
N GLU A 82 4.63 5.74 -18.89
CA GLU A 82 4.89 5.19 -20.23
C GLU A 82 6.32 4.64 -20.36
N LEU A 83 6.82 4.03 -19.28
CA LEU A 83 8.17 3.46 -19.30
C LEU A 83 8.20 2.27 -20.24
N VAL A 84 9.33 2.13 -20.93
CA VAL A 84 9.63 0.94 -21.72
C VAL A 84 9.78 -0.28 -20.80
N GLU A 85 9.44 -1.45 -21.33
CA GLU A 85 9.52 -2.73 -20.59
C GLU A 85 10.96 -3.05 -20.15
N THR A 86 11.95 -2.66 -20.94
CA THR A 86 13.36 -2.93 -20.65
C THR A 86 13.92 -1.89 -19.69
N PRO A 87 14.35 -2.27 -18.47
CA PRO A 87 14.97 -1.33 -17.54
C PRO A 87 16.31 -0.82 -18.08
N LEU A 88 16.65 0.43 -17.76
CA LEU A 88 17.86 1.09 -18.24
C LEU A 88 19.14 0.28 -18.04
N THR A 89 19.23 -0.50 -16.95
CA THR A 89 20.39 -1.36 -16.63
C THR A 89 20.56 -2.55 -17.57
N GLN A 90 19.54 -2.90 -18.34
CA GLN A 90 19.54 -4.03 -19.28
C GLN A 90 19.62 -3.58 -20.75
N ILE A 91 19.52 -2.29 -21.02
CA ILE A 91 19.65 -1.73 -22.37
C ILE A 91 21.10 -1.83 -22.83
N GLN A 92 21.33 -2.40 -24.01
CA GLN A 92 22.66 -2.49 -24.62
C GLN A 92 22.95 -1.25 -25.47
N GLU A 93 24.24 -0.96 -25.72
CA GLU A 93 24.63 0.18 -26.57
C GLU A 93 24.03 0.08 -27.99
N SER A 94 23.92 -1.14 -28.52
CA SER A 94 23.30 -1.40 -29.82
C SER A 94 21.83 -1.01 -29.89
N ASP A 95 21.11 -1.06 -28.76
CA ASP A 95 19.69 -0.72 -28.69
C ASP A 95 19.46 0.80 -28.70
N LEU A 96 20.45 1.56 -28.25
CA LEU A 96 20.42 3.03 -28.19
C LEU A 96 20.86 3.70 -29.48
N ARG A 97 21.51 2.95 -30.39
CA ARG A 97 22.13 3.50 -31.59
C ARG A 97 21.24 3.27 -32.81
N ILE A 98 20.60 4.34 -33.28
CA ILE A 98 19.87 4.33 -34.55
C ILE A 98 20.82 4.21 -35.75
N THR A 99 20.33 3.60 -36.83
CA THR A 99 21.05 3.53 -38.11
C THR A 99 20.99 4.85 -38.87
N GLN A 100 21.89 5.04 -39.84
CA GLN A 100 21.92 6.24 -40.66
C GLN A 100 20.60 6.45 -41.44
N ASN A 101 20.04 5.38 -42.00
CA ASN A 101 18.76 5.45 -42.71
C ASN A 101 17.60 5.88 -41.79
N GLN A 102 17.56 5.38 -40.55
CA GLN A 102 16.55 5.79 -39.57
C GLN A 102 16.69 7.27 -39.17
N LEU A 103 17.93 7.75 -39.07
CA LEU A 103 18.20 9.17 -38.81
C LEU A 103 17.70 10.05 -39.95
N ASP A 104 17.98 9.67 -41.20
CA ASP A 104 17.54 10.41 -42.38
C ASP A 104 16.00 10.47 -42.46
N GLU A 105 15.32 9.37 -42.14
CA GLU A 105 13.85 9.29 -42.07
C GLU A 105 13.25 10.23 -41.01
N ILE A 106 13.83 10.25 -39.79
CA ILE A 106 13.41 11.18 -38.73
C ILE A 106 13.62 12.64 -39.16
N ILE A 107 14.77 12.97 -39.77
CA ILE A 107 15.06 14.34 -40.22
C ILE A 107 14.05 14.78 -41.28
N GLN A 108 13.66 13.87 -42.17
CA GLN A 108 12.70 14.16 -43.24
C GLN A 108 11.28 14.37 -42.70
N ASP A 109 10.86 13.63 -41.67
CA ASP A 109 9.56 13.83 -41.00
C ASP A 109 9.46 15.19 -40.26
N PHE A 110 10.59 15.80 -39.92
CA PHE A 110 10.66 17.11 -39.24
C PHE A 110 10.70 18.32 -40.20
N LEU A 111 10.89 18.12 -41.51
CA LEU A 111 10.99 19.16 -42.54
C LEU A 111 9.67 19.36 -43.29
#